data_AF-A0A2N7WM94-F1
#
_entry.id   AF-A0A2N7WM94-F1
#
_cell.length_a   1.000
_cell.length_b   1.000
_cell.length_c   1.000
_cell.angle_alpha   90.00
_cell.angle_beta   90.00
_cell.angle_gamma   90.00
#
_symmetry.space_group_name_H-M   'P 1'
#
loop_
_entity.id
_entity.type
_entity.pdbx_description
1 polymer ?
#
loop_
_entity_poly.entity_id
_entity_poly.type
_entity_poly.pdbx_seq_one_letter_code
_entity_poly.pdbx_strand_id
1 'polypeptide(L)'
;MSSKWVRDANCFVSRFTVDPDRRAEFLAALDELAGNAANWYDEGCNFAFHGWGRNPNEWVAIASWKSEDYVNKMRQTAWYKDTQQRMLECSSHPMIMEQFSGMNVDRSVFTRYPAGSSQVHMKTKTLDVIFL
;
A
#
# COMPACT_ATOMS: atom_id res chain seq x y z
N MET A 1 -26.45 -10.27 15.71
CA MET A 1 -25.00 -10.06 15.51
C MET A 1 -24.83 -9.33 14.19
N SER A 2 -24.22 -8.14 14.18
CA SER A 2 -23.84 -7.54 12.90
C SER A 2 -22.72 -8.38 12.29
N SER A 3 -22.76 -8.55 10.97
CA SER A 3 -21.73 -9.25 10.22
C SER A 3 -20.39 -8.53 10.40
N LYS A 4 -19.31 -9.28 10.71
CA LYS A 4 -17.92 -8.76 10.80
C LYS A 4 -17.27 -8.50 9.43
N TRP A 5 -18.02 -8.61 8.34
CA TRP A 5 -17.50 -8.53 6.99
C TRP A 5 -17.38 -7.05 6.56
N VAL A 6 -16.21 -6.65 6.09
CA VAL A 6 -16.02 -5.32 5.49
C VAL A 6 -16.64 -5.34 4.08
N ARG A 7 -17.83 -4.75 3.95
CA ARG A 7 -18.58 -4.69 2.67
C ARG A 7 -18.71 -3.28 2.10
N ASP A 8 -18.46 -2.28 2.94
CA ASP A 8 -18.71 -0.87 2.64
C ASP A 8 -17.40 -0.06 2.53
N ALA A 9 -16.27 -0.74 2.31
CA ALA A 9 -14.97 -0.10 2.16
C ALA A 9 -14.12 -0.82 1.10
N ASN A 10 -13.22 -0.06 0.48
CA ASN A 10 -12.26 -0.60 -0.46
C ASN A 10 -11.11 -1.31 0.28
N CYS A 11 -10.42 -2.19 -0.44
CA CYS A 11 -9.22 -2.87 0.02
C CYS A 11 -8.12 -2.74 -1.03
N PHE A 12 -6.89 -2.56 -0.55
CA PHE A 12 -5.68 -2.54 -1.36
C PHE A 12 -4.79 -3.71 -0.96
N VAL A 13 -4.18 -4.36 -1.95
CA VAL A 13 -3.11 -5.33 -1.75
C VAL A 13 -1.87 -4.84 -2.48
N SER A 14 -0.88 -4.38 -1.74
CA SER A 14 0.41 -3.94 -2.24
C SER A 14 1.45 -5.05 -2.11
N ARG A 15 2.18 -5.34 -3.19
CA ARG A 15 3.25 -6.34 -3.22
C ARG A 15 4.55 -5.73 -3.71
N PHE A 16 5.60 -5.90 -2.93
CA PHE A 16 6.95 -5.48 -3.25
C PHE A 16 7.81 -6.72 -3.47
N THR A 17 8.41 -6.86 -4.65
CA THR A 17 9.46 -7.86 -4.87
C THR A 17 10.80 -7.26 -4.46
N VAL A 18 11.21 -7.47 -3.23
CA VAL A 18 12.42 -6.92 -2.61
C VAL A 18 13.66 -7.54 -3.23
N ASP A 19 14.66 -6.71 -3.54
CA ASP A 19 15.99 -7.19 -3.90
C ASP A 19 16.65 -7.82 -2.66
N PRO A 20 17.05 -9.10 -2.70
CA PRO A 20 17.63 -9.77 -1.53
C PRO A 20 18.88 -9.06 -1.00
N ASP A 21 19.69 -8.44 -1.87
CA ASP A 21 20.92 -7.75 -1.48
C ASP A 21 20.62 -6.41 -0.78
N ARG A 22 19.42 -5.86 -0.97
CA ARG A 22 18.96 -4.60 -0.37
C ARG A 22 17.90 -4.78 0.71
N ARG A 23 17.67 -6.02 1.17
CA ARG A 23 16.62 -6.36 2.15
C ARG A 23 16.76 -5.58 3.46
N ALA A 24 17.98 -5.37 3.93
CA ALA A 24 18.22 -4.61 5.17
C ALA A 24 17.80 -3.14 5.04
N GLU A 25 18.08 -2.51 3.89
CA GLU A 25 17.66 -1.14 3.59
C GLU A 25 16.13 -1.03 3.49
N PHE A 26 15.50 -2.02 2.85
CA PHE A 26 14.04 -2.11 2.76
C PHE A 26 13.40 -2.18 4.16
N LEU A 27 13.93 -3.05 5.03
CA LEU A 27 13.43 -3.22 6.40
C LEU A 27 13.58 -1.93 7.22
N ALA A 28 14.71 -1.23 7.11
CA ALA A 28 14.89 0.05 7.80
C ALA A 28 13.88 1.11 7.34
N ALA A 29 13.61 1.21 6.04
CA ALA A 29 12.60 2.13 5.51
C ALA A 29 11.17 1.72 5.92
N LEU A 30 10.89 0.41 5.95
CA LEU A 30 9.61 -0.13 6.39
C LEU A 30 9.36 0.15 7.89
N ASP A 31 10.34 -0.04 8.75
CA ASP A 31 10.22 0.22 10.18
C ASP A 31 9.94 1.71 10.45
N GLU A 32 10.61 2.60 9.71
CA GLU A 32 10.35 4.05 9.76
C GLU A 32 8.93 4.39 9.29
N LEU A 33 8.48 3.79 8.17
CA LEU A 33 7.11 3.96 7.69
C LEU A 33 6.09 3.46 8.72
N ALA A 34 6.32 2.29 9.33
CA ALA A 34 5.42 1.70 10.31
C ALA A 34 5.31 2.58 11.57
N GLY A 35 6.43 3.10 12.08
CA GLY A 35 6.44 4.00 13.24
C GLY A 35 5.67 5.30 12.98
N ASN A 36 5.85 5.90 11.80
CA ASN A 36 5.15 7.13 11.42
C ASN A 36 3.66 6.90 11.10
N ALA A 37 3.31 5.73 10.57
CA ALA A 37 1.96 5.42 10.12
C ALA A 37 1.07 4.82 11.22
N ALA A 38 1.59 4.43 12.38
CA ALA A 38 0.84 3.71 13.42
C ALA A 38 -0.52 4.33 13.74
N ASN A 39 -0.56 5.62 14.09
CA ASN A 39 -1.81 6.32 14.41
C ASN A 39 -2.78 6.39 13.20
N TRP A 40 -2.24 6.51 11.99
CA TRP A 40 -3.06 6.52 10.77
C TRP A 40 -3.75 5.17 10.54
N TYR A 41 -3.06 4.07 10.80
CA TYR A 41 -3.65 2.74 10.70
C TYR A 41 -4.69 2.50 11.79
N ASP A 42 -4.39 2.84 13.05
CA ASP A 42 -5.30 2.63 14.18
C ASP A 42 -6.62 3.40 14.00
N GLU A 43 -6.55 4.65 13.57
CA GLU A 43 -7.74 5.48 13.35
C GLU A 43 -8.42 5.18 12.02
N GLY A 44 -7.63 5.03 10.96
CA GLY A 44 -8.08 5.09 9.57
C GLY A 44 -8.40 3.76 8.93
N CYS A 45 -7.93 2.63 9.46
CA CYS A 45 -8.17 1.31 8.87
C CYS A 45 -9.34 0.57 9.51
N ASN A 46 -10.04 -0.20 8.67
CA ASN A 46 -10.89 -1.29 9.15
C ASN A 46 -10.01 -2.46 9.60
N PHE A 47 -8.95 -2.73 8.84
CA PHE A 47 -7.90 -3.68 9.16
C PHE A 47 -6.66 -3.39 8.32
N ALA A 48 -5.51 -3.85 8.80
CA ALA A 48 -4.28 -3.95 8.03
C ALA A 48 -3.55 -5.25 8.36
N PHE A 49 -2.89 -5.82 7.36
CA PHE A 49 -2.04 -7.00 7.48
C PHE A 49 -0.77 -6.77 6.68
N HIS A 50 0.38 -7.01 7.31
CA HIS A 50 1.69 -6.77 6.75
C HIS A 50 2.54 -8.02 6.99
N GLY A 51 3.27 -8.49 5.99
CA GLY A 51 4.10 -9.67 6.15
C GLY A 51 4.81 -10.13 4.88
N TRP A 52 5.66 -11.14 5.05
CA TRP A 52 6.32 -11.81 3.94
C TRP A 52 5.38 -12.82 3.28
N GLY A 53 5.39 -12.83 1.95
CA GLY A 53 4.67 -13.80 1.13
C GLY A 53 5.32 -15.18 1.15
N ARG A 54 4.78 -16.10 0.33
CA ARG A 54 5.40 -17.44 0.14
C ARG A 54 6.74 -17.34 -0.58
N ASN A 55 6.91 -16.35 -1.44
CA ASN A 55 8.21 -15.97 -1.96
C ASN A 55 8.96 -15.22 -0.83
N PRO A 56 10.16 -15.66 -0.42
CA PRO A 56 10.89 -15.04 0.69
C PRO A 56 11.31 -13.59 0.44
N ASN A 57 11.28 -13.15 -0.82
CA ASN A 57 11.61 -11.80 -1.25
C ASN A 57 10.36 -10.96 -1.56
N GLU A 58 9.16 -11.45 -1.26
CA GLU A 58 7.92 -10.69 -1.47
C GLU A 58 7.40 -10.14 -0.15
N TRP A 59 7.34 -8.82 -0.02
CA TRP A 59 6.64 -8.16 1.08
C TRP A 59 5.23 -7.77 0.63
N VAL A 60 4.24 -8.07 1.47
CA VAL A 60 2.82 -7.81 1.20
C VAL A 60 2.23 -6.92 2.28
N ALA A 61 1.53 -5.88 1.85
CA ALA A 61 0.68 -5.05 2.71
C ALA A 61 -0.77 -5.09 2.19
N ILE A 62 -1.70 -5.50 3.05
CA ILE A 62 -3.14 -5.54 2.78
C ILE A 62 -3.79 -4.54 3.72
N ALA A 63 -4.52 -3.57 3.18
CA ALA A 63 -5.19 -2.57 4.01
C ALA A 63 -6.56 -2.22 3.46
N SER A 64 -7.56 -2.22 4.34
CA SER A 64 -8.85 -1.60 4.07
C SER A 64 -8.97 -0.32 4.90
N TRP A 65 -9.20 0.79 4.21
CA TRP A 65 -9.33 2.10 4.82
C TRP A 65 -10.80 2.47 4.98
N LYS A 66 -11.16 3.06 6.13
CA LYS A 66 -12.49 3.61 6.39
C LYS A 66 -12.82 4.77 5.44
N SER A 67 -11.80 5.47 4.96
CA SER A 67 -11.92 6.63 4.08
C SER A 67 -10.71 6.76 3.15
N GLU A 68 -10.98 6.91 1.85
CA GLU A 68 -9.97 7.23 0.84
C GLU A 68 -9.31 8.59 1.11
N ASP A 69 -10.07 9.57 1.58
CA ASP A 69 -9.54 10.90 1.84
C ASP A 69 -8.57 10.88 3.02
N TYR A 70 -8.80 9.99 3.99
CA TYR A 70 -7.91 9.82 5.13
C TYR A 70 -6.56 9.23 4.72
N VAL A 71 -6.54 8.13 3.94
CA VAL A 71 -5.28 7.58 3.42
C VAL A 71 -4.57 8.57 2.49
N ASN A 72 -5.32 9.34 1.70
CA ASN A 72 -4.73 10.35 0.83
C ASN A 72 -4.04 11.46 1.62
N LYS A 73 -4.56 11.88 2.78
CA LYS A 73 -3.86 12.82 3.67
C LYS A 73 -2.52 12.28 4.15
N MET A 74 -2.48 11.03 4.60
CA MET A 74 -1.23 10.37 4.99
C MET A 74 -0.22 10.36 3.83
N ARG A 75 -0.68 9.96 2.63
CA ARG A 75 0.14 9.90 1.42
C ARG A 75 0.73 11.23 0.99
N GLN A 76 0.15 12.36 1.41
CA GLN A 76 0.69 13.68 1.10
C GLN A 76 1.85 14.12 2.00
N THR A 77 2.05 13.45 3.14
CA THR A 77 3.14 13.78 4.07
C THR A 77 4.51 13.53 3.45
N ALA A 78 5.51 14.31 3.88
CA ALA A 78 6.87 14.18 3.38
C ALA A 78 7.50 12.83 3.76
N TRP A 79 7.29 12.39 5.00
CA TRP A 79 7.83 11.11 5.49
C TRP A 79 7.27 9.92 4.71
N TYR A 80 5.98 9.94 4.33
CA TYR A 80 5.39 8.84 3.58
C TYR A 80 6.02 8.73 2.20
N LYS A 81 6.17 9.87 1.51
CA LYS A 81 6.77 9.94 0.19
C LYS A 81 8.22 9.45 0.21
N ASP A 82 9.02 9.92 1.16
CA ASP A 82 10.41 9.51 1.31
C ASP A 82 10.55 8.00 1.58
N THR A 83 9.89 7.51 2.63
CA THR A 83 9.98 6.10 3.03
C THR A 83 9.46 5.16 1.95
N GLN A 84 8.33 5.50 1.31
CA GLN A 84 7.78 4.71 0.20
C GLN A 84 8.73 4.69 -1.00
N GLN A 85 9.38 5.82 -1.34
CA GLN A 85 10.37 5.85 -2.41
C GLN A 85 11.55 4.94 -2.10
N ARG A 86 12.12 5.02 -0.89
CA ARG A 86 13.24 4.17 -0.46
C ARG A 86 12.88 2.68 -0.51
N MET A 87 11.67 2.33 -0.09
CA MET A 87 11.16 0.96 -0.20
C MET A 87 11.08 0.50 -1.67
N LEU A 88 10.57 1.35 -2.57
CA LEU A 88 10.50 1.04 -3.99
C LEU A 88 11.90 0.87 -4.60
N GLU A 89 12.86 1.73 -4.25
CA GLU A 89 14.23 1.63 -4.76
C GLU A 89 14.91 0.31 -4.36
N CYS A 90 14.56 -0.26 -3.22
CA CYS A 90 15.04 -1.57 -2.77
C CYS A 90 14.32 -2.76 -3.43
N SER A 91 13.38 -2.51 -4.34
CA SER A 91 12.67 -3.56 -5.06
C SER A 91 13.37 -3.91 -6.38
N SER A 92 13.24 -5.15 -6.83
CA SER A 92 13.74 -5.62 -8.12
C SER A 92 12.72 -5.48 -9.26
N HIS A 93 11.45 -5.25 -8.91
CA HIS A 93 10.33 -5.11 -9.84
C HIS A 93 9.42 -3.98 -9.38
N PRO A 94 8.56 -3.43 -10.28
CA PRO A 94 7.52 -2.48 -9.89
C PRO A 94 6.65 -3.02 -8.75
N MET A 95 6.20 -2.15 -7.84
CA MET A 95 5.22 -2.55 -6.84
C MET A 95 3.90 -2.85 -7.54
N ILE A 96 3.34 -4.03 -7.28
CA ILE A 96 2.02 -4.41 -7.78
C ILE A 96 0.97 -4.04 -6.75
N MET A 97 -0.04 -3.29 -7.15
CA MET A 97 -1.22 -2.97 -6.34
C MET A 97 -2.47 -3.56 -6.96
N GLU A 98 -3.15 -4.42 -6.22
CA GLU A 98 -4.51 -4.83 -6.56
C GLU A 98 -5.50 -4.02 -5.73
N GLN A 99 -6.62 -3.66 -6.35
CA GLN A 99 -7.69 -2.95 -5.68
C GLN A 99 -9.00 -3.70 -5.76
N PHE A 100 -9.71 -3.72 -4.64
CA PHE A 100 -11.03 -4.32 -4.51
C PHE A 100 -11.99 -3.26 -3.99
N SER A 101 -13.09 -3.04 -4.72
CA SER A 101 -14.18 -2.23 -4.22
C SER A 101 -15.02 -3.03 -3.21
N GLY A 102 -15.51 -2.36 -2.18
CA GLY A 102 -16.54 -2.96 -1.32
C GLY A 102 -17.76 -3.41 -2.13
N MET A 103 -18.51 -4.38 -1.63
CA MET A 103 -19.70 -4.89 -2.32
C MET A 103 -20.82 -3.85 -2.44
N ASN A 104 -20.94 -2.95 -1.47
CA ASN A 104 -22.05 -2.00 -1.39
C ASN A 104 -21.60 -0.54 -1.62
N VAL A 105 -20.41 -0.33 -2.19
CA VAL A 105 -19.91 1.01 -2.52
C VAL A 105 -19.94 1.26 -4.01
N ASP A 106 -19.94 2.54 -4.38
CA ASP A 106 -19.70 2.97 -5.75
C ASP A 106 -18.29 2.54 -6.22
N ARG A 107 -18.20 2.14 -7.49
CA ARG A 107 -16.98 1.60 -8.11
C ARG A 107 -16.06 2.67 -8.70
N SER A 108 -16.34 3.96 -8.47
CA SER A 108 -15.50 5.10 -8.90
C SER A 108 -14.06 5.03 -8.37
N VAL A 109 -13.80 4.18 -7.38
CA VAL A 109 -12.43 3.87 -6.94
C VAL A 109 -11.53 3.44 -8.11
N PHE A 110 -12.05 2.66 -9.06
CA PHE A 110 -11.30 2.24 -10.26
C PHE A 110 -11.11 3.35 -11.29
N THR A 111 -11.91 4.42 -11.22
CA THR A 111 -11.67 5.63 -12.01
C THR A 111 -10.49 6.42 -11.42
N ARG A 112 -10.37 6.44 -10.09
CA ARG A 112 -9.25 7.10 -9.38
C ARG A 112 -7.93 6.32 -9.55
N TYR A 113 -8.01 5.00 -9.62
CA TYR A 113 -6.85 4.12 -9.78
C TYR A 113 -7.06 3.20 -11.00
N PRO A 114 -6.91 3.73 -12.23
CA PRO A 114 -7.06 2.91 -13.43
C PRO A 114 -5.97 1.85 -13.49
N ALA A 115 -6.27 0.72 -14.13
CA ALA A 115 -5.30 -0.34 -14.39
C ALA A 115 -4.08 0.21 -15.17
N GLY A 116 -2.90 -0.28 -14.82
CA GLY A 116 -1.62 0.16 -15.34
C GLY A 116 -0.87 1.09 -14.38
N SER A 117 -0.07 1.99 -14.95
CA SER A 117 0.83 2.85 -14.19
C SER A 117 0.06 3.79 -13.24
N SER A 118 0.45 3.77 -11.97
CA SER A 118 -0.17 4.59 -10.93
C SER A 118 -0.01 6.08 -11.23
N GLN A 119 -1.10 6.82 -11.05
CA GLN A 119 -1.13 8.29 -11.15
C GLN A 119 -1.02 8.98 -9.78
N VAL A 120 -0.95 8.20 -8.69
CA VAL A 120 -1.07 8.71 -7.31
C VAL A 120 0.13 8.38 -6.44
N HIS A 121 0.89 7.33 -6.79
CA HIS A 121 2.08 6.94 -6.06
C HIS A 121 3.31 7.53 -6.74
N MET A 122 4.35 7.80 -5.95
CA MET A 122 5.62 8.22 -6.51
C MET A 122 6.25 7.08 -7.29
N LYS A 123 6.94 7.46 -8.36
CA LYS A 123 7.79 6.58 -9.16
C LYS A 123 9.22 6.87 -8.79
N THR A 124 10.05 5.85 -8.79
CA THR A 124 11.50 6.04 -8.70
C THR A 124 12.05 6.31 -10.11
N LYS A 125 13.36 6.56 -10.23
CA LYS A 125 14.00 6.68 -11.56
C LYS A 125 13.87 5.40 -12.39
N THR A 126 13.68 4.25 -11.75
CA THR A 126 13.77 2.93 -12.39
C THR A 126 12.51 2.08 -12.23
N LEU A 127 11.64 2.38 -11.27
CA LEU A 127 10.51 1.52 -10.88
C LEU A 127 9.22 2.32 -10.67
N ASP A 128 8.12 1.70 -11.08
CA ASP A 128 6.76 2.25 -11.02
C ASP A 128 5.92 1.51 -9.96
N VAL A 129 4.70 1.99 -9.77
CA VAL A 129 3.61 1.29 -9.10
C VAL A 129 2.56 0.93 -10.14
N ILE A 130 2.20 -0.35 -10.23
CA ILE A 130 1.26 -0.85 -11.23
C ILE A 130 -0.03 -1.30 -10.55
N PHE A 131 -1.15 -0.70 -10.94
CA PHE A 131 -2.47 -1.18 -10.58
C PHE A 131 -2.91 -2.31 -11.50
N LEU A 132 -3.39 -3.40 -10.93
CA LEU A 132 -4.08 -4.49 -11.62
C LEU A 132 -5.59 -4.41 -11.39
#